data_AF-A0A523U5T7-F1
#
_entry.id   AF-A0A523U5T7-F1
#
_cell.length_a   1.000
_cell.length_b   1.000
_cell.length_c   1.000
_cell.angle_alpha   90.00
_cell.angle_beta   90.00
_cell.angle_gamma   90.00
#
_symmetry.space_group_name_H-M   'P 1'
#
loop_
_entity.id
_entity.type
_entity.pdbx_description
1 polymer ?
#
loop_
_entity_poly.entity_id
_entity_poly.type
_entity_poly.pdbx_seq_one_letter_code
_entity_poly.pdbx_strand_id
1 'polypeptide(L)'
;MDCPTGIVYGAGMPEKKKEQKPTAESVTAGTVPFPDSVLLIGSKLEYIPKFLRELDLQKHLCIGNLLDPTPPHWMRIRPFAIGKRLVTNGEYLKFFQARYEEAEEGGNEFFYDDPELWRMVWEDLNLQITQVTMAVLAEEGEVVEHEEVYHNAVNALDAYLTSLRMEMERLLLLQTGVYTRESSKSTGTQAIGFLKRPGKKTQRFEFTREKRLARLFSLIRLKLCKSIFQAPEREAGLEDDLIAESEDQYDDLAAVVGDIDYLLKNLRDQYLRAIDEQYRQAFIQNRHPVETMQFLQRFKLAIKKHKTLADPVAAHEIFYPRYWQRPGGERARSAIRGHRVRWEDLPIIGITLYEAAAYTVWLSETTGLDVSLPSEFEYERAASWGLKNGRIDPASDEKLIVEPCRKSVLPWEGTKDFNFYFGREGSINANKQKEYARLLNATGRKINGESIDQILGFGWQWTLDRFNESERKYNRFENPNYPVFTDIEVACAGKEDEALTVYEYEPYRSLESAYFVVRGAPDVIGGAGLTTRRFAVFPLRGYRNISFRIVIRPEDAGGDGL
;
A
#
# COMPACT_ATOMS: atom_id res chain seq x y z
N MET A 1 52.15 -11.55 4.78
CA MET A 1 50.98 -10.88 5.39
C MET A 1 49.88 -11.92 5.39
N ASP A 2 49.81 -12.69 6.47
CA ASP A 2 48.92 -13.82 6.61
C ASP A 2 47.53 -13.36 7.04
N CYS A 3 46.51 -13.70 6.27
CA CYS A 3 45.11 -13.51 6.65
C CYS A 3 44.75 -14.51 7.77
N PRO A 4 44.27 -14.06 8.93
CA PRO A 4 43.87 -14.98 9.99
C PRO A 4 42.52 -15.61 9.65
N THR A 5 42.56 -16.86 9.18
CA THR A 5 41.41 -17.76 9.11
C THR A 5 41.15 -18.37 10.48
N GLY A 6 40.03 -18.04 11.12
CA GLY A 6 39.52 -18.84 12.24
C GLY A 6 38.80 -18.06 13.33
N ILE A 7 37.62 -17.48 13.04
CA ILE A 7 36.65 -17.18 14.10
C ILE A 7 35.69 -18.37 14.18
N VAL A 8 35.88 -19.22 15.18
CA VAL A 8 35.00 -20.34 15.51
C VAL A 8 33.75 -19.77 16.18
N TYR A 9 32.64 -19.65 15.44
CA TYR A 9 31.33 -19.32 16.01
C TYR A 9 30.71 -20.56 16.64
N GLY A 10 31.08 -20.85 17.89
CA GLY A 10 30.46 -21.87 18.75
C GLY A 10 29.25 -21.35 19.53
N ALA A 11 28.35 -20.59 18.91
CA ALA A 11 27.09 -20.20 19.53
C ALA A 11 26.00 -21.18 19.08
N GLY A 12 25.54 -22.03 19.98
CA GLY A 12 24.40 -22.92 19.74
C GLY A 12 23.24 -22.12 19.16
N MET A 13 22.69 -22.56 18.02
CA MET A 13 21.50 -21.94 17.46
C MET A 13 20.40 -21.99 18.53
N PRO A 14 19.79 -20.86 18.91
CA PRO A 14 18.69 -20.88 19.86
C PRO A 14 17.59 -21.81 19.34
N GLU A 15 17.05 -22.66 20.21
CA GLU A 15 15.90 -23.50 19.88
C GLU A 15 14.82 -22.63 19.24
N LYS A 16 14.33 -23.05 18.06
CA LYS A 16 13.26 -22.37 17.35
C LYS A 16 12.00 -22.45 18.23
N LYS A 17 11.70 -21.37 18.96
CA LYS A 17 10.38 -21.23 19.60
C LYS A 17 9.34 -21.36 18.52
N LYS A 18 8.39 -22.30 18.67
CA LYS A 18 7.23 -22.42 17.77
C LYS A 18 6.56 -21.04 17.72
N GLU A 19 6.50 -20.45 16.53
CA GLU A 19 5.83 -19.18 16.34
C GLU A 19 4.35 -19.36 16.62
N GLN A 20 3.82 -18.56 17.54
CA GLN A 20 2.41 -18.59 17.90
C GLN A 20 1.63 -17.81 16.84
N LYS A 21 0.69 -18.48 16.17
CA LYS A 21 -0.28 -17.83 15.27
C LYS A 21 -1.08 -16.75 16.02
N PRO A 22 -1.51 -15.68 15.34
CA PRO A 22 -2.43 -14.73 15.94
C PRO A 22 -3.72 -15.45 16.34
N THR A 23 -4.23 -15.13 17.52
CA THR A 23 -5.54 -15.58 18.01
C THR A 23 -6.54 -14.44 17.90
N ALA A 24 -7.83 -14.74 17.80
CA ALA A 24 -8.89 -13.74 17.80
C ALA A 24 -8.74 -12.78 19.00
N GLU A 25 -8.49 -13.31 20.21
CA GLU A 25 -8.29 -12.51 21.42
C GLU A 25 -7.09 -11.56 21.30
N SER A 26 -5.98 -12.03 20.72
CA SER A 26 -4.79 -11.19 20.55
C SER A 26 -5.01 -10.04 19.56
N VAL A 27 -5.78 -10.29 18.50
CA VAL A 27 -6.10 -9.29 17.48
C VAL A 27 -7.11 -8.28 18.06
N THR A 28 -8.20 -8.75 18.67
CA THR A 28 -9.20 -7.89 19.33
C THR A 28 -8.60 -7.03 20.44
N ALA A 29 -7.71 -7.57 21.28
CA ALA A 29 -7.01 -6.81 22.32
C ALA A 29 -6.14 -5.66 21.76
N GLY A 30 -5.71 -5.80 20.51
CA GLY A 30 -4.98 -4.79 19.74
C GLY A 30 -5.86 -3.72 19.10
N THR A 31 -7.17 -3.69 19.34
CA THR A 31 -8.12 -2.74 18.73
C THR A 31 -8.85 -1.85 19.76
N VAL A 32 -9.46 -0.77 19.27
CA VAL A 32 -10.35 0.13 20.03
C VAL A 32 -11.75 0.04 19.43
N PRO A 33 -12.77 -0.36 20.20
CA PRO A 33 -14.14 -0.47 19.70
C PRO A 33 -14.79 0.91 19.59
N PHE A 34 -15.58 1.06 18.53
CA PHE A 34 -16.47 2.17 18.25
C PHE A 34 -17.89 1.64 18.13
N PRO A 35 -18.85 2.19 18.89
CA PRO A 35 -20.25 1.81 18.74
C PRO A 35 -20.84 2.39 17.46
N ASP A 36 -22.04 1.92 17.12
CA ASP A 36 -22.87 2.56 16.09
C ASP A 36 -23.04 4.05 16.42
N SER A 37 -22.78 4.91 15.44
CA SER A 37 -22.78 6.36 15.65
C SER A 37 -23.05 7.15 14.38
N VAL A 38 -23.54 8.38 14.57
CA VAL A 38 -23.63 9.37 13.49
C VAL A 38 -22.41 10.29 13.55
N LEU A 39 -21.74 10.43 12.41
CA LEU A 39 -20.54 11.25 12.24
C LEU A 39 -20.77 12.32 11.18
N LEU A 40 -20.23 13.53 11.41
CA LEU A 40 -20.06 14.49 10.32
C LEU A 40 -18.76 14.23 9.57
N ILE A 41 -18.85 13.70 8.33
CA ILE A 41 -17.72 13.74 7.41
C ILE A 41 -17.55 15.15 6.84
N GLY A 42 -16.33 15.53 6.48
CA GLY A 42 -16.05 16.85 5.93
C GLY A 42 -16.19 17.93 7.00
N SER A 43 -15.92 19.19 6.68
CA SER A 43 -16.02 20.26 7.67
C SER A 43 -16.29 21.58 6.99
N LYS A 44 -16.82 22.52 7.76
CA LYS A 44 -16.80 23.95 7.43
C LYS A 44 -15.85 24.67 8.35
N LEU A 45 -15.39 25.84 7.92
CA LEU A 45 -14.52 26.69 8.73
C LEU A 45 -15.18 27.05 10.08
N GLU A 46 -16.49 27.24 10.09
CA GLU A 46 -17.30 27.52 11.31
C GLU A 46 -17.28 26.38 12.34
N TYR A 47 -16.99 25.14 11.95
CA TYR A 47 -16.88 24.00 12.87
C TYR A 47 -15.47 23.82 13.43
N ILE A 48 -14.49 24.55 12.90
CA ILE A 48 -13.11 24.52 13.38
C ILE A 48 -12.99 25.32 14.69
N PRO A 49 -12.24 24.82 15.70
CA PRO A 49 -12.00 25.56 16.94
C PRO A 49 -11.53 27.00 16.70
N LYS A 50 -12.04 27.94 17.51
CA LYS A 50 -11.79 29.38 17.34
C LYS A 50 -10.30 29.73 17.21
N PHE A 51 -9.45 29.13 18.04
CA PHE A 51 -8.00 29.39 18.01
C PHE A 51 -7.34 28.95 16.69
N LEU A 52 -7.83 27.89 16.04
CA LEU A 52 -7.33 27.45 14.74
C LEU A 52 -7.79 28.38 13.62
N ARG A 53 -9.01 28.91 13.70
CA ARG A 53 -9.45 29.97 12.77
C ARG A 53 -8.63 31.24 12.93
N GLU A 54 -8.34 31.64 14.16
CA GLU A 54 -7.45 32.78 14.45
C GLU A 54 -6.04 32.52 13.91
N LEU A 55 -5.52 31.29 14.06
CA LEU A 55 -4.22 30.89 13.51
C LEU A 55 -4.23 30.86 11.97
N ASP A 56 -5.32 30.37 11.35
CA ASP A 56 -5.51 30.38 9.90
C ASP A 56 -5.44 31.80 9.34
N LEU A 57 -6.14 32.75 9.97
CA LEU A 57 -6.10 34.17 9.63
C LEU A 57 -4.71 34.77 9.82
N GLN A 58 -4.03 34.44 10.93
CA GLN A 58 -2.70 34.98 11.25
C GLN A 58 -1.59 34.44 10.34
N LYS A 59 -1.68 33.17 9.95
CA LYS A 59 -0.62 32.44 9.22
C LYS A 59 -0.96 32.20 7.76
N HIS A 60 -2.13 32.63 7.30
CA HIS A 60 -2.64 32.38 5.95
C HIS A 60 -2.58 30.89 5.59
N LEU A 61 -3.08 30.03 6.49
CA LEU A 61 -3.04 28.58 6.28
C LEU A 61 -4.04 28.12 5.20
N CYS A 62 -4.96 28.99 4.79
CA CYS A 62 -6.01 28.73 3.81
C CYS A 62 -6.86 27.50 4.17
N ILE A 63 -7.15 27.29 5.45
CA ILE A 63 -7.94 26.13 5.92
C ILE A 63 -9.29 26.08 5.22
N GLY A 64 -9.95 27.23 4.98
CA GLY A 64 -11.20 27.27 4.21
C GLY A 64 -11.10 26.62 2.83
N ASN A 65 -10.03 26.90 2.07
CA ASN A 65 -9.81 26.30 0.75
C ASN A 65 -9.51 24.79 0.83
N LEU A 66 -8.88 24.35 1.92
CA LEU A 66 -8.65 22.92 2.17
C LEU A 66 -9.94 22.17 2.52
N LEU A 67 -10.92 22.85 3.11
CA LEU A 67 -12.20 22.27 3.52
C LEU A 67 -13.27 22.34 2.42
N ASP A 68 -13.19 23.30 1.50
CA ASP A 68 -14.18 23.48 0.42
C ASP A 68 -14.45 22.21 -0.43
N PRO A 69 -13.45 21.36 -0.74
CA PRO A 69 -13.69 20.11 -1.46
C PRO A 69 -14.39 19.02 -0.63
N THR A 70 -14.53 19.20 0.68
CA THR A 70 -15.09 18.21 1.63
C THR A 70 -16.18 18.84 2.48
N PRO A 71 -17.35 19.20 1.90
CA PRO A 71 -18.46 19.77 2.66
C PRO A 71 -18.98 18.78 3.70
N PRO A 72 -19.69 19.29 4.72
CA PRO A 72 -20.18 18.47 5.81
C PRO A 72 -21.38 17.62 5.39
N HIS A 73 -21.30 16.30 5.62
CA HIS A 73 -22.42 15.37 5.51
C HIS A 73 -22.52 14.51 6.76
N TRP A 74 -23.75 14.25 7.23
CA TRP A 74 -23.99 13.36 8.35
C TRP A 74 -24.12 11.93 7.85
N MET A 75 -23.35 11.03 8.44
CA MET A 75 -23.27 9.64 8.02
C MET A 75 -23.44 8.74 9.23
N ARG A 76 -24.23 7.68 9.09
CA ARG A 76 -24.21 6.57 10.03
C ARG A 76 -22.97 5.72 9.77
N ILE A 77 -22.30 5.33 10.84
CA ILE A 77 -21.17 4.42 10.83
C ILE A 77 -21.51 3.29 11.79
N ARG A 78 -21.65 2.08 11.22
CA ARG A 78 -21.90 0.85 11.96
C ARG A 78 -20.80 0.59 13.00
N PRO A 79 -21.04 -0.24 14.03
CA PRO A 79 -20.01 -0.59 14.99
C PRO A 79 -18.79 -1.21 14.31
N PHE A 80 -17.60 -0.87 14.80
CA PHE A 80 -16.34 -1.43 14.32
C PHE A 80 -15.28 -1.35 15.42
N ALA A 81 -14.19 -2.08 15.29
CA ALA A 81 -13.01 -1.97 16.15
C ALA A 81 -11.79 -1.68 15.28
N ILE A 82 -11.00 -0.66 15.61
CA ILE A 82 -9.83 -0.27 14.79
C ILE A 82 -8.53 -0.51 15.53
N GLY A 83 -7.49 -0.94 14.81
CA GLY A 83 -6.16 -1.17 15.38
C GLY A 83 -5.63 0.03 16.20
N LYS A 84 -5.17 -0.24 17.42
CA LYS A 84 -4.55 0.74 18.33
C LYS A 84 -3.31 1.40 17.75
N ARG A 85 -2.65 0.75 16.78
CA ARG A 85 -1.46 1.24 16.09
C ARG A 85 -1.43 0.71 14.66
N LEU A 86 -0.45 1.16 13.87
CA LEU A 86 -0.17 0.59 12.57
C LEU A 86 0.30 -0.86 12.72
N VAL A 87 0.08 -1.67 11.67
CA VAL A 87 0.68 -3.01 11.57
C VAL A 87 2.20 -2.85 11.57
N THR A 88 2.91 -3.62 12.37
CA THR A 88 4.37 -3.52 12.45
C THR A 88 5.08 -4.51 11.52
N ASN A 89 6.37 -4.28 11.28
CA ASN A 89 7.19 -5.24 10.53
C ASN A 89 7.15 -6.64 11.17
N GLY A 90 7.11 -6.72 12.50
CA GLY A 90 7.07 -8.01 13.21
C GLY A 90 5.74 -8.76 13.03
N GLU A 91 4.62 -8.03 12.98
CA GLU A 91 3.31 -8.63 12.68
C GLU A 91 3.21 -9.06 11.22
N TYR A 92 3.63 -8.17 10.30
CA TYR A 92 3.64 -8.48 8.87
C TYR A 92 4.59 -9.64 8.53
N LEU A 93 5.72 -9.78 9.24
CA LEU A 93 6.62 -10.91 9.04
C LEU A 93 5.97 -12.26 9.39
N LYS A 94 5.06 -12.30 10.37
CA LYS A 94 4.32 -13.53 10.70
C LYS A 94 3.38 -13.92 9.56
N PHE A 95 2.65 -12.95 8.99
CA PHE A 95 1.85 -13.16 7.78
C PHE A 95 2.72 -13.69 6.64
N PHE A 96 3.82 -13.01 6.37
CA PHE A 96 4.72 -13.33 5.28
C PHE A 96 5.37 -14.73 5.41
N GLN A 97 5.56 -15.20 6.65
CA GLN A 97 6.13 -16.52 6.95
C GLN A 97 5.07 -17.59 7.23
N ALA A 98 3.78 -17.24 7.17
CA ALA A 98 2.69 -18.16 7.44
C ALA A 98 2.68 -19.30 6.41
N ARG A 99 2.36 -20.50 6.89
CA ARG A 99 2.24 -21.73 6.12
C ARG A 99 0.88 -22.37 6.41
N TYR A 100 0.33 -23.09 5.45
CA TYR A 100 -0.86 -23.91 5.68
C TYR A 100 -0.57 -25.06 6.66
N GLU A 101 -1.47 -25.31 7.61
CA GLU A 101 -1.34 -26.41 8.58
C GLU A 101 -1.65 -27.78 7.95
N GLU A 102 -2.55 -27.79 6.98
CA GLU A 102 -3.10 -29.00 6.35
C GLU A 102 -2.30 -29.47 5.13
N ALA A 103 -1.15 -28.88 4.86
CA ALA A 103 -0.31 -29.30 3.75
C ALA A 103 0.25 -30.70 4.08
N GLU A 104 -0.43 -31.73 3.58
CA GLU A 104 -0.22 -33.15 3.88
C GLU A 104 1.27 -33.48 4.02
N GLU A 105 1.63 -34.12 5.15
CA GLU A 105 2.96 -34.59 5.55
C GLU A 105 4.16 -34.06 4.74
N GLY A 106 4.42 -32.74 4.82
CA GLY A 106 5.63 -32.12 4.27
C GLY A 106 5.41 -30.99 3.29
N GLY A 107 4.17 -30.59 3.01
CA GLY A 107 3.89 -29.40 2.21
C GLY A 107 4.46 -28.14 2.88
N ASN A 108 5.41 -27.50 2.21
CA ASN A 108 6.13 -26.32 2.70
C ASN A 108 5.59 -25.04 2.03
N GLU A 109 4.30 -25.03 1.70
CA GLU A 109 3.67 -23.94 0.96
C GLU A 109 3.41 -22.75 1.87
N PHE A 110 3.86 -21.57 1.41
CA PHE A 110 3.62 -20.33 2.10
C PHE A 110 2.25 -19.79 1.70
N PHE A 111 1.51 -19.28 2.68
CA PHE A 111 0.24 -18.59 2.45
C PHE A 111 0.38 -17.46 1.41
N TYR A 112 1.50 -16.74 1.48
CA TYR A 112 1.81 -15.63 0.58
C TYR A 112 2.00 -16.04 -0.90
N ASP A 113 2.34 -17.30 -1.17
CA ASP A 113 2.52 -17.81 -2.53
C ASP A 113 1.23 -18.31 -3.17
N ASP A 114 0.13 -18.34 -2.40
CA ASP A 114 -1.16 -18.84 -2.87
C ASP A 114 -1.79 -17.87 -3.89
N PRO A 115 -2.08 -18.30 -5.12
CA PRO A 115 -2.75 -17.45 -6.10
C PRO A 115 -4.19 -17.10 -5.73
N GLU A 116 -4.90 -17.96 -4.99
CA GLU A 116 -6.28 -17.69 -4.56
C GLU A 116 -6.31 -16.47 -3.65
N LEU A 117 -5.32 -16.31 -2.77
CA LEU A 117 -5.18 -15.10 -1.94
C LEU A 117 -5.15 -13.85 -2.81
N TRP A 118 -4.35 -13.85 -3.87
CA TRP A 118 -4.19 -12.69 -4.74
C TRP A 118 -5.40 -12.46 -5.65
N ARG A 119 -6.11 -13.54 -6.02
CA ARG A 119 -7.38 -13.46 -6.75
C ARG A 119 -8.48 -12.88 -5.87
N MET A 120 -8.63 -13.38 -4.63
CA MET A 120 -9.58 -12.87 -3.64
C MET A 120 -9.35 -11.38 -3.36
N VAL A 121 -8.09 -10.99 -3.17
CA VAL A 121 -7.73 -9.57 -2.97
C VAL A 121 -8.07 -8.70 -4.19
N TRP A 122 -7.93 -9.23 -5.40
CA TRP A 122 -8.17 -8.49 -6.64
C TRP A 122 -9.67 -8.39 -6.98
N GLU A 123 -10.36 -9.53 -7.03
CA GLU A 123 -11.73 -9.69 -7.49
C GLU A 123 -12.73 -9.60 -6.34
N ASP A 124 -12.61 -10.48 -5.35
CA ASP A 124 -13.63 -10.67 -4.31
C ASP A 124 -13.73 -9.44 -3.38
N LEU A 125 -12.61 -8.76 -3.11
CA LEU A 125 -12.60 -7.47 -2.40
C LEU A 125 -12.88 -6.26 -3.30
N ASN A 126 -13.10 -6.47 -4.60
CA ASN A 126 -13.35 -5.43 -5.61
C ASN A 126 -12.26 -4.33 -5.65
N LEU A 127 -10.98 -4.73 -5.55
CA LEU A 127 -9.82 -3.84 -5.61
C LEU A 127 -9.16 -3.77 -6.99
N GLN A 128 -9.70 -4.50 -7.97
CA GLN A 128 -9.22 -4.53 -9.35
C GLN A 128 -9.15 -3.13 -9.98
N ILE A 129 -8.09 -2.85 -10.73
CA ILE A 129 -8.03 -1.66 -11.58
C ILE A 129 -8.16 -2.10 -13.03
N THR A 130 -8.87 -1.31 -13.84
CA THR A 130 -9.10 -1.63 -15.26
C THR A 130 -8.14 -0.87 -16.16
N GLN A 131 -7.92 0.42 -15.87
CA GLN A 131 -7.04 1.30 -16.61
C GLN A 131 -6.55 2.46 -15.74
N VAL A 132 -5.38 3.02 -16.04
CA VAL A 132 -4.93 4.31 -15.50
C VAL A 132 -4.27 5.13 -16.59
N THR A 133 -4.57 6.43 -16.62
CA THR A 133 -3.87 7.39 -17.46
C THR A 133 -2.80 8.11 -16.63
N MET A 134 -1.56 8.06 -17.11
CA MET A 134 -0.42 8.72 -16.47
C MET A 134 0.12 9.83 -17.37
N ALA A 135 0.33 11.01 -16.79
CA ALA A 135 1.04 12.10 -17.46
C ALA A 135 2.55 11.83 -17.45
N VAL A 136 3.19 11.93 -18.62
CA VAL A 136 4.60 11.63 -18.83
C VAL A 136 5.27 12.82 -19.50
N LEU A 137 6.35 13.32 -18.90
CA LEU A 137 7.13 14.40 -19.51
C LEU A 137 8.05 13.83 -20.61
N ALA A 138 7.81 14.22 -21.86
CA ALA A 138 8.65 13.91 -23.00
C ALA A 138 9.96 14.74 -23.00
N GLU A 139 10.95 14.35 -23.82
CA GLU A 139 12.25 15.05 -23.88
C GLU A 139 12.14 16.53 -24.27
N GLU A 140 11.11 16.90 -25.05
CA GLU A 140 10.85 18.28 -25.48
C GLU A 140 10.08 19.11 -24.42
N GLY A 141 9.79 18.53 -23.26
CA GLY A 141 9.01 19.16 -22.19
C GLY A 141 7.49 19.08 -22.41
N GLU A 142 7.03 18.43 -23.48
CA GLU A 142 5.61 18.13 -23.69
C GLU A 142 5.13 17.07 -22.69
N VAL A 143 3.92 17.24 -22.18
CA VAL A 143 3.27 16.23 -21.33
C VAL A 143 2.43 15.34 -22.23
N VAL A 144 2.80 14.06 -22.31
CA VAL A 144 2.09 13.03 -23.07
C VAL A 144 1.31 12.16 -22.09
N GLU A 145 0.06 11.86 -22.42
CA GLU A 145 -0.74 10.89 -21.67
C GLU A 145 -0.39 9.47 -22.11
N HIS A 146 -0.11 8.60 -21.14
CA HIS A 146 0.15 7.18 -21.35
C HIS A 146 -0.91 6.37 -20.62
N GLU A 147 -1.61 5.53 -21.36
CA GLU A 147 -2.64 4.66 -20.82
C GLU A 147 -2.04 3.29 -20.46
N GLU A 148 -2.26 2.87 -19.22
CA GLU A 148 -1.95 1.53 -18.74
C GLU A 148 -3.24 0.75 -18.55
N VAL A 149 -3.29 -0.48 -19.07
CA VAL A 149 -4.51 -1.29 -19.14
C VAL A 149 -4.32 -2.63 -18.44
N TYR A 150 -5.31 -3.00 -17.62
CA TYR A 150 -5.24 -4.11 -16.66
C TYR A 150 -6.42 -5.10 -16.77
N HIS A 151 -7.33 -4.96 -17.74
CA HIS A 151 -8.51 -5.82 -17.87
C HIS A 151 -8.21 -7.32 -18.04
N ASN A 152 -6.99 -7.68 -18.44
CA ASN A 152 -6.54 -9.07 -18.59
C ASN A 152 -5.78 -9.59 -17.37
N ALA A 153 -5.61 -8.79 -16.31
CA ALA A 153 -4.92 -9.24 -15.12
C ALA A 153 -5.83 -10.21 -14.34
N VAL A 154 -5.35 -11.43 -14.16
CA VAL A 154 -6.11 -12.51 -13.49
C VAL A 154 -6.11 -12.33 -11.97
N ASN A 155 -5.08 -11.69 -11.41
CA ASN A 155 -5.00 -11.37 -9.99
C ASN A 155 -4.10 -10.16 -9.72
N ALA A 156 -3.97 -9.78 -8.45
CA ALA A 156 -3.19 -8.62 -8.04
C ALA A 156 -1.69 -8.71 -8.39
N LEU A 157 -1.09 -9.91 -8.37
CA LEU A 157 0.31 -10.10 -8.75
C LEU A 157 0.52 -9.92 -10.26
N ASP A 158 -0.39 -10.43 -11.09
CA ASP A 158 -0.30 -10.23 -12.54
C ASP A 158 -0.52 -8.76 -12.93
N ALA A 159 -1.47 -8.08 -12.28
CA ALA A 159 -1.65 -6.64 -12.43
C ALA A 159 -0.36 -5.87 -12.06
N TYR A 160 0.27 -6.26 -10.95
CA TYR A 160 1.52 -5.68 -10.50
C TYR A 160 2.66 -5.88 -11.52
N LEU A 161 2.83 -7.10 -12.04
CA LEU A 161 3.82 -7.39 -13.09
C LEU A 161 3.55 -6.60 -14.36
N THR A 162 2.29 -6.51 -14.78
CA THR A 162 1.86 -5.71 -15.94
C THR A 162 2.26 -4.25 -15.75
N SER A 163 2.02 -3.71 -14.55
CA SER A 163 2.36 -2.33 -14.22
C SER A 163 3.87 -2.07 -14.21
N LEU A 164 4.68 -3.03 -13.74
CA LEU A 164 6.14 -2.93 -13.81
C LEU A 164 6.63 -2.95 -15.25
N ARG A 165 6.04 -3.81 -16.09
CA ARG A 165 6.38 -3.88 -17.52
C ARG A 165 6.09 -2.54 -18.20
N MET A 166 4.88 -2.00 -18.02
CA MET A 166 4.46 -0.73 -18.62
C MET A 166 5.32 0.45 -18.15
N GLU A 167 5.69 0.51 -16.86
CA GLU A 167 6.61 1.53 -16.37
C GLU A 167 8.00 1.42 -17.02
N MET A 168 8.53 0.21 -17.18
CA MET A 168 9.81 0.00 -17.86
C MET A 168 9.72 0.33 -19.36
N GLU A 169 8.65 -0.07 -20.03
CA GLU A 169 8.33 0.29 -21.42
C GLU A 169 8.36 1.81 -21.58
N ARG A 170 7.57 2.53 -20.79
CA ARG A 170 7.52 3.98 -20.80
C ARG A 170 8.90 4.60 -20.64
N LEU A 171 9.65 4.22 -19.61
CA LEU A 171 10.97 4.80 -19.34
C LEU A 171 11.99 4.50 -20.45
N LEU A 172 11.96 3.29 -21.02
CA LEU A 172 12.91 2.88 -22.05
C LEU A 172 12.55 3.41 -23.44
N LEU A 173 11.27 3.62 -23.74
CA LEU A 173 10.77 4.13 -25.02
C LEU A 173 10.94 5.65 -25.18
N LEU A 174 10.82 6.42 -24.09
CA LEU A 174 11.01 7.89 -24.11
C LEU A 174 12.37 8.32 -24.70
N GLN A 175 13.39 7.46 -24.65
CA GLN A 175 14.71 7.74 -25.20
C GLN A 175 14.81 7.69 -26.73
N THR A 176 13.83 7.09 -27.41
CA THR A 176 13.97 6.83 -28.85
C THR A 176 13.51 8.01 -29.71
N GLY A 177 12.87 9.03 -29.12
CA GLY A 177 12.21 10.11 -29.87
C GLY A 177 11.11 9.61 -30.81
N VAL A 178 10.69 8.33 -30.68
CA VAL A 178 9.74 7.67 -31.60
C VAL A 178 8.29 8.03 -31.26
N TYR A 179 8.01 8.56 -30.06
CA TYR A 179 6.63 8.88 -29.66
C TYR A 179 6.02 10.09 -30.42
N THR A 180 6.81 10.90 -31.13
CA THR A 180 6.32 12.10 -31.80
C THR A 180 6.18 12.01 -33.33
N ARG A 181 6.49 10.89 -33.99
CA ARG A 181 6.29 10.79 -35.45
C ARG A 181 6.00 9.38 -35.95
N GLU A 182 4.77 9.16 -36.39
CA GLU A 182 4.52 8.25 -37.51
C GLU A 182 5.45 8.67 -38.66
N SER A 183 6.30 7.75 -39.11
CA SER A 183 7.37 7.94 -40.10
C SER A 183 8.71 8.48 -39.57
N SER A 184 9.64 7.56 -39.32
CA SER A 184 10.86 7.41 -40.15
C SER A 184 11.80 6.38 -39.52
N LYS A 185 12.46 5.61 -40.38
CA LYS A 185 13.39 4.53 -40.02
C LYS A 185 14.60 5.12 -39.26
N SER A 186 14.61 5.05 -37.93
CA SER A 186 15.76 5.46 -37.12
C SER A 186 16.60 4.25 -36.71
N THR A 187 17.92 4.36 -36.92
CA THR A 187 18.94 3.35 -36.61
C THR A 187 19.41 3.52 -35.16
N GLY A 188 18.69 2.91 -34.21
CA GLY A 188 19.05 2.90 -32.80
C GLY A 188 20.32 2.08 -32.49
N THR A 189 21.08 2.49 -31.48
CA THR A 189 22.34 1.88 -31.04
C THR A 189 22.11 0.49 -30.44
N GLN A 190 22.70 -0.55 -31.05
CA GLN A 190 22.45 -1.97 -30.74
C GLN A 190 23.46 -2.55 -29.74
N ALA A 191 22.97 -3.40 -28.83
CA ALA A 191 23.79 -4.16 -27.88
C ALA A 191 23.86 -5.65 -28.27
N ILE A 192 25.05 -6.23 -28.13
CA ILE A 192 25.47 -7.51 -28.73
C ILE A 192 25.23 -8.67 -27.76
N GLY A 193 24.50 -9.71 -28.19
CA GLY A 193 24.40 -11.01 -27.50
C GLY A 193 24.92 -12.16 -28.37
N PHE A 194 25.29 -13.29 -27.75
CA PHE A 194 25.77 -14.49 -28.43
C PHE A 194 24.85 -15.68 -28.13
N LEU A 195 24.41 -16.39 -29.16
CA LEU A 195 23.61 -17.62 -29.05
C LEU A 195 24.44 -18.77 -29.62
N LYS A 196 24.71 -19.81 -28.82
CA LYS A 196 25.66 -20.87 -29.19
C LYS A 196 24.95 -22.21 -29.32
N ARG A 197 24.40 -22.47 -30.50
CA ARG A 197 23.80 -23.79 -30.81
C ARG A 197 24.91 -24.83 -31.10
N PRO A 198 24.85 -26.05 -30.54
CA PRO A 198 25.81 -27.11 -30.85
C PRO A 198 25.84 -27.38 -32.36
N GLY A 199 27.02 -27.27 -32.98
CA GLY A 199 27.22 -27.57 -34.41
C GLY A 199 26.95 -26.43 -35.41
N LYS A 200 26.56 -25.21 -34.97
CA LYS A 200 26.41 -24.04 -35.85
C LYS A 200 27.35 -22.91 -35.45
N LYS A 201 27.84 -22.13 -36.43
CA LYS A 201 28.60 -20.89 -36.18
C LYS A 201 27.76 -19.99 -35.27
N THR A 202 28.38 -19.42 -34.23
CA THR A 202 27.75 -18.44 -33.34
C THR A 202 27.17 -17.31 -34.18
N GLN A 203 25.85 -17.31 -34.38
CA GLN A 203 25.16 -16.21 -35.04
C GLN A 203 24.86 -15.15 -33.99
N ARG A 204 25.29 -13.92 -34.30
CA ARG A 204 25.05 -12.74 -33.48
C ARG A 204 23.64 -12.26 -33.76
N PHE A 205 22.75 -12.43 -32.80
CA PHE A 205 21.40 -11.86 -32.86
C PHE A 205 21.33 -10.64 -31.96
N GLU A 206 20.87 -9.53 -32.51
CA GLU A 206 20.69 -8.28 -31.78
C GLU A 206 19.21 -8.11 -31.46
N PHE A 207 18.89 -8.24 -30.17
CA PHE A 207 17.54 -8.01 -29.67
C PHE A 207 17.37 -6.52 -29.35
N THR A 208 16.28 -5.93 -29.85
CA THR A 208 15.86 -4.58 -29.47
C THR A 208 15.48 -4.53 -27.98
N ARG A 209 15.41 -3.34 -27.38
CA ARG A 209 15.08 -3.17 -25.96
C ARG A 209 13.69 -3.74 -25.64
N GLU A 210 12.74 -3.48 -26.52
CA GLU A 210 11.35 -3.93 -26.45
C GLU A 210 11.30 -5.45 -26.46
N LYS A 211 12.03 -6.08 -27.40
CA LYS A 211 12.09 -7.54 -27.47
C LYS A 211 12.76 -8.16 -26.24
N ARG A 212 13.77 -7.51 -25.64
CA ARG A 212 14.39 -7.94 -24.38
C ARG A 212 13.44 -7.85 -23.19
N LEU A 213 12.66 -6.78 -23.12
CA LEU A 213 11.68 -6.60 -22.06
C LEU A 213 10.53 -7.61 -22.19
N ALA A 214 9.96 -7.76 -23.38
CA ALA A 214 8.87 -8.68 -23.65
C ALA A 214 9.25 -10.13 -23.30
N ARG A 215 10.43 -10.60 -23.74
CA ARG A 215 10.91 -11.95 -23.40
C ARG A 215 11.15 -12.15 -21.90
N LEU A 216 11.71 -11.14 -21.24
CA LEU A 216 12.00 -11.22 -19.80
C LEU A 216 10.70 -11.31 -19.01
N PHE A 217 9.70 -10.49 -19.33
CA PHE A 217 8.41 -10.52 -18.65
C PHE A 217 7.60 -11.78 -18.96
N SER A 218 7.73 -12.34 -20.16
CA SER A 218 7.17 -13.65 -20.49
C SER A 218 7.79 -14.74 -19.61
N LEU A 219 9.12 -14.77 -19.49
CA LEU A 219 9.81 -15.69 -18.58
C LEU A 219 9.44 -15.45 -17.12
N ILE A 220 9.34 -14.20 -16.66
CA ILE A 220 8.95 -13.88 -15.28
C ILE A 220 7.56 -14.45 -14.97
N ARG A 221 6.58 -14.24 -15.87
CA ARG A 221 5.22 -14.79 -15.72
C ARG A 221 5.24 -16.31 -15.68
N LEU A 222 6.00 -16.96 -16.56
CA LEU A 222 6.18 -18.42 -16.54
C LEU A 222 6.78 -18.90 -15.21
N LYS A 223 7.86 -18.25 -14.74
CA LYS A 223 8.52 -18.59 -13.48
C LYS A 223 7.64 -18.40 -12.25
N LEU A 224 6.73 -17.43 -12.31
CA LEU A 224 5.74 -17.14 -11.28
C LEU A 224 4.39 -17.83 -11.52
N CYS A 225 4.27 -18.67 -12.56
CA CYS A 225 2.99 -19.23 -13.01
C CYS A 225 2.25 -19.93 -11.86
N LYS A 226 2.96 -20.68 -11.02
CA LYS A 226 2.38 -21.31 -9.83
C LYS A 226 1.77 -20.32 -8.84
N SER A 227 2.40 -19.16 -8.63
CA SER A 227 1.89 -18.10 -7.76
C SER A 227 0.86 -17.18 -8.44
N ILE A 228 0.60 -17.35 -9.74
CA ILE A 228 -0.35 -16.54 -10.49
C ILE A 228 -1.61 -17.32 -10.89
N PHE A 229 -1.50 -18.59 -11.30
CA PHE A 229 -2.59 -19.28 -12.02
C PHE A 229 -3.13 -20.55 -11.35
N GLN A 230 -2.57 -21.00 -10.22
CA GLN A 230 -2.87 -22.29 -9.53
C GLN A 230 -2.67 -23.58 -10.33
N ALA A 231 -2.78 -23.54 -11.66
CA ALA A 231 -2.78 -24.69 -12.53
C ALA A 231 -1.40 -24.95 -13.18
N PRO A 232 -1.11 -26.20 -13.60
CA PRO A 232 0.01 -26.47 -14.50
C PRO A 232 -0.16 -25.68 -15.81
N GLU A 233 0.96 -25.23 -16.38
CA GLU A 233 1.08 -24.21 -17.45
C GLU A 233 0.09 -24.34 -18.63
N ARG A 234 -0.41 -25.54 -18.93
CA ARG A 234 -1.36 -25.83 -20.04
C ARG A 234 -2.83 -25.55 -19.73
N GLU A 235 -3.23 -25.48 -18.47
CA GLU A 235 -4.63 -25.27 -18.07
C GLU A 235 -4.97 -23.78 -17.81
N ALA A 236 -3.94 -22.94 -17.64
CA ALA A 236 -4.09 -21.52 -17.32
C ALA A 236 -4.53 -20.65 -18.53
N GLY A 237 -4.75 -21.24 -19.71
CA GLY A 237 -5.06 -20.48 -20.93
C GLY A 237 -3.94 -19.54 -21.38
N LEU A 238 -2.72 -19.69 -20.85
CA LEU A 238 -1.52 -19.15 -21.48
C LEU A 238 -1.46 -19.80 -22.86
N GLU A 239 -1.65 -19.01 -23.91
CA GLU A 239 -1.57 -19.49 -25.29
C GLU A 239 -0.31 -20.36 -25.42
N ASP A 240 -0.40 -21.55 -26.03
CA ASP A 240 0.74 -22.45 -26.25
C ASP A 240 1.93 -21.69 -26.88
N ASP A 241 1.63 -20.61 -27.59
CA ASP A 241 2.56 -19.65 -28.16
C ASP A 241 3.41 -18.91 -27.10
N LEU A 242 2.89 -18.52 -25.93
CA LEU A 242 3.68 -17.86 -24.87
C LEU A 242 4.71 -18.81 -24.23
N ILE A 243 4.35 -20.09 -24.06
CA ILE A 243 5.24 -21.11 -23.52
C ILE A 243 6.31 -21.44 -24.57
N ALA A 244 5.89 -21.70 -25.81
CA ALA A 244 6.79 -21.97 -26.93
C ALA A 244 7.73 -20.79 -27.22
N GLU A 245 7.24 -19.56 -27.10
CA GLU A 245 8.06 -18.37 -27.27
C GLU A 245 9.02 -18.16 -26.09
N SER A 246 8.62 -18.38 -24.83
CA SER A 246 9.46 -18.03 -23.68
C SER A 246 10.58 -19.04 -23.37
N GLU A 247 10.33 -20.35 -23.49
CA GLU A 247 11.35 -21.37 -23.21
C GLU A 247 12.45 -21.43 -24.28
N ASP A 248 12.10 -21.17 -25.55
CA ASP A 248 13.07 -21.15 -26.67
C ASP A 248 13.89 -19.85 -26.75
N GLN A 249 13.56 -18.83 -25.94
CA GLN A 249 14.18 -17.51 -26.01
C GLN A 249 15.46 -17.37 -25.17
N TYR A 250 15.69 -18.25 -24.20
CA TYR A 250 16.87 -18.25 -23.35
C TYR A 250 17.61 -19.58 -23.37
N ASP A 251 18.89 -19.55 -23.73
CA ASP A 251 19.75 -20.76 -23.72
C ASP A 251 20.06 -21.23 -22.30
N ASP A 252 20.21 -20.31 -21.34
CA ASP A 252 20.58 -20.59 -19.95
C ASP A 252 20.21 -19.44 -18.98
N LEU A 253 20.40 -19.68 -17.68
CA LEU A 253 20.18 -18.67 -16.63
C LEU A 253 21.13 -17.46 -16.75
N ALA A 254 22.31 -17.63 -17.35
CA ALA A 254 23.27 -16.54 -17.51
C ALA A 254 22.78 -15.52 -18.55
N ALA A 255 22.10 -15.97 -19.61
CA ALA A 255 21.46 -15.11 -20.59
C ALA A 255 20.34 -14.25 -19.96
N VAL A 256 19.52 -14.83 -19.08
CA VAL A 256 18.48 -14.10 -18.32
C VAL A 256 19.12 -13.04 -17.43
N VAL A 257 20.15 -13.41 -16.66
CA VAL A 257 20.87 -12.47 -15.79
C VAL A 257 21.51 -11.34 -16.62
N GLY A 258 22.02 -11.64 -17.81
CA GLY A 258 22.58 -10.66 -18.73
C GLY A 258 21.56 -9.63 -19.20
N ASP A 259 20.34 -10.06 -19.52
CA ASP A 259 19.24 -9.14 -19.86
C ASP A 259 18.81 -8.28 -18.68
N ILE A 260 18.70 -8.87 -17.49
CA ILE A 260 18.37 -8.11 -16.28
C ILE A 260 19.44 -7.04 -16.01
N ASP A 261 20.73 -7.37 -16.12
CA ASP A 261 21.81 -6.41 -15.93
C ASP A 261 21.80 -5.30 -16.99
N TYR A 262 21.47 -5.63 -18.23
CA TYR A 262 21.27 -4.65 -19.29
C TYR A 262 20.12 -3.69 -18.95
N LEU A 263 18.95 -4.20 -18.57
CA LEU A 263 17.79 -3.38 -18.23
C LEU A 263 18.04 -2.53 -16.99
N LEU A 264 18.62 -3.09 -15.93
CA LEU A 264 18.98 -2.37 -14.71
C LEU A 264 19.89 -1.19 -14.98
N LYS A 265 20.89 -1.35 -15.87
CA LYS A 265 21.77 -0.26 -16.27
C LYS A 265 20.99 0.87 -16.97
N ASN A 266 20.19 0.52 -17.99
CA ASN A 266 19.43 1.52 -18.76
C ASN A 266 18.38 2.23 -17.90
N LEU A 267 17.67 1.49 -17.02
CA LEU A 267 16.69 2.04 -16.08
C LEU A 267 17.37 2.99 -15.08
N ARG A 268 18.54 2.63 -14.53
CA ARG A 268 19.29 3.50 -13.62
C ARG A 268 19.60 4.85 -14.27
N ASP A 269 20.01 4.83 -15.53
CA ASP A 269 20.29 6.05 -16.28
C ASP A 269 19.01 6.88 -16.50
N GLN A 270 17.86 6.25 -16.75
CA GLN A 270 16.57 6.95 -16.89
C GLN A 270 16.12 7.60 -15.60
N TYR A 271 16.11 6.84 -14.50
CA TYR A 271 15.72 7.37 -13.21
C TYR A 271 16.67 8.49 -12.76
N LEU A 272 17.98 8.40 -13.05
CA LEU A 272 18.90 9.53 -12.77
C LEU A 272 18.55 10.81 -13.52
N ARG A 273 17.93 10.72 -14.70
CA ARG A 273 17.49 11.90 -15.45
C ARG A 273 16.16 12.43 -14.92
N ALA A 274 15.23 11.53 -14.58
CA ALA A 274 13.87 11.88 -14.19
C ALA A 274 13.71 12.21 -12.70
N ILE A 275 14.61 11.75 -11.82
CA ILE A 275 14.47 11.93 -10.38
C ILE A 275 14.67 13.39 -9.98
N ASP A 276 13.81 13.86 -9.08
CA ASP A 276 13.95 15.17 -8.45
C ASP A 276 15.33 15.32 -7.80
N GLU A 277 15.92 16.51 -7.93
CA GLU A 277 17.27 16.82 -7.46
C GLU A 277 17.45 16.50 -5.97
N GLN A 278 16.41 16.71 -5.15
CA GLN A 278 16.47 16.45 -3.71
C GLN A 278 16.69 14.96 -3.38
N TYR A 279 16.28 14.05 -4.28
CA TYR A 279 16.44 12.60 -4.10
C TYR A 279 17.60 12.00 -4.90
N ARG A 280 18.21 12.77 -5.83
CA ARG A 280 19.31 12.30 -6.70
C ARG A 280 20.45 11.64 -5.92
N GLN A 281 20.94 12.28 -4.85
CA GLN A 281 22.04 11.73 -4.04
C GLN A 281 21.63 10.46 -3.29
N ALA A 282 20.41 10.42 -2.74
CA ALA A 282 19.90 9.22 -2.08
C ALA A 282 19.76 8.07 -3.07
N PHE A 283 19.32 8.32 -4.30
CA PHE A 283 19.22 7.32 -5.37
C PHE A 283 20.59 6.80 -5.81
N ILE A 284 21.58 7.68 -6.05
CA ILE A 284 22.96 7.28 -6.39
C ILE A 284 23.54 6.32 -5.34
N GLN A 285 23.26 6.58 -4.06
CA GLN A 285 23.70 5.80 -2.92
C GLN A 285 22.81 4.57 -2.63
N ASN A 286 21.83 4.26 -3.48
CA ASN A 286 20.84 3.20 -3.31
C ASN A 286 20.03 3.31 -1.99
N ARG A 287 19.89 4.52 -1.43
CA ARG A 287 19.05 4.83 -0.26
C ARG A 287 17.61 5.21 -0.64
N HIS A 288 17.36 5.43 -1.92
CA HIS A 288 16.02 5.63 -2.50
C HIS A 288 15.75 4.47 -3.46
N PRO A 289 15.22 3.33 -2.99
CA PRO A 289 14.90 2.20 -3.86
C PRO A 289 13.78 2.59 -4.83
N VAL A 290 13.80 2.03 -6.04
CA VAL A 290 12.81 2.22 -7.11
C VAL A 290 12.25 0.85 -7.53
N GLU A 291 10.94 0.74 -7.76
CA GLU A 291 10.21 -0.54 -7.79
C GLU A 291 10.77 -1.49 -8.84
N THR A 292 10.78 -1.02 -10.09
CA THR A 292 11.22 -1.77 -11.27
C THR A 292 12.64 -2.30 -11.09
N MET A 293 13.55 -1.45 -10.60
CA MET A 293 14.94 -1.83 -10.35
C MET A 293 15.06 -2.83 -9.19
N GLN A 294 14.33 -2.61 -8.10
CA GLN A 294 14.38 -3.50 -6.95
C GLN A 294 13.80 -4.87 -7.29
N PHE A 295 12.65 -4.90 -7.96
CA PHE A 295 12.02 -6.11 -8.46
C PHE A 295 12.98 -6.91 -9.33
N LEU A 296 13.59 -6.29 -10.36
CA LEU A 296 14.57 -6.96 -11.23
C LEU A 296 15.78 -7.50 -10.45
N GLN A 297 16.29 -6.75 -9.46
CA GLN A 297 17.38 -7.22 -8.62
C GLN A 297 16.97 -8.44 -7.78
N ARG A 298 15.77 -8.44 -7.21
CA ARG A 298 15.25 -9.56 -6.41
C ARG A 298 14.98 -10.78 -7.29
N PHE A 299 14.36 -10.59 -8.45
CA PHE A 299 14.18 -11.66 -9.44
C PHE A 299 15.51 -12.27 -9.88
N LYS A 300 16.52 -11.43 -10.17
CA LYS A 300 17.90 -11.88 -10.45
C LYS A 300 18.52 -12.67 -9.29
N LEU A 301 18.26 -12.30 -8.04
CA LEU A 301 18.77 -13.04 -6.88
C LEU A 301 18.03 -14.37 -6.68
N ALA A 302 16.72 -14.39 -6.89
CA ALA A 302 15.91 -15.60 -6.81
C ALA A 302 16.34 -16.59 -7.89
N ILE A 303 16.33 -16.18 -9.17
CA ILE A 303 16.66 -17.07 -10.31
C ILE A 303 18.06 -17.70 -10.20
N LYS A 304 19.03 -17.01 -9.59
CA LYS A 304 20.39 -17.53 -9.34
C LYS A 304 20.46 -18.68 -8.33
N LYS A 305 19.43 -18.87 -7.50
CA LYS A 305 19.35 -20.01 -6.57
C LYS A 305 18.89 -21.30 -7.26
N HIS A 306 18.29 -21.16 -8.43
CA HIS A 306 17.74 -22.28 -9.19
C HIS A 306 18.80 -22.90 -10.11
N LYS A 307 18.61 -24.18 -10.43
CA LYS A 307 19.51 -24.95 -11.28
C LYS A 307 19.14 -24.82 -12.75
N THR A 308 17.84 -24.67 -13.05
CA THR A 308 17.33 -24.71 -14.43
C THR A 308 16.36 -23.56 -14.74
N LEU A 309 16.14 -23.32 -16.04
CA LEU A 309 15.10 -22.41 -16.54
C LEU A 309 13.67 -22.93 -16.33
N ALA A 310 13.48 -24.19 -15.93
CA ALA A 310 12.17 -24.74 -15.58
C ALA A 310 11.82 -24.60 -14.09
N ASP A 311 12.82 -24.42 -13.20
CA ASP A 311 12.55 -24.36 -11.75
C ASP A 311 11.68 -23.13 -11.40
N PRO A 312 10.49 -23.29 -10.77
CA PRO A 312 9.61 -22.16 -10.47
C PRO A 312 10.25 -21.24 -9.42
N VAL A 313 9.90 -19.96 -9.46
CA VAL A 313 10.29 -18.99 -8.43
C VAL A 313 9.08 -18.67 -7.58
N ALA A 314 9.19 -18.78 -6.26
CA ALA A 314 8.09 -18.44 -5.37
C ALA A 314 7.90 -16.92 -5.26
N ALA A 315 6.64 -16.48 -5.16
CA ALA A 315 6.29 -15.06 -5.07
C ALA A 315 7.00 -14.36 -3.90
N HIS A 316 7.01 -14.96 -2.71
CA HIS A 316 7.64 -14.39 -1.52
C HIS A 316 9.17 -14.20 -1.67
N GLU A 317 9.83 -14.85 -2.64
CA GLU A 317 11.26 -14.60 -2.88
C GLU A 317 11.53 -13.24 -3.54
N ILE A 318 10.52 -12.64 -4.16
CA ILE A 318 10.62 -11.43 -4.98
C ILE A 318 9.75 -10.31 -4.40
N PHE A 319 8.50 -10.63 -4.09
CA PHE A 319 7.50 -9.70 -3.57
C PHE A 319 7.56 -9.74 -2.04
N TYR A 320 8.27 -8.78 -1.49
CA TYR A 320 8.29 -8.51 -0.05
C TYR A 320 8.44 -7.00 0.14
N PRO A 321 8.14 -6.44 1.31
CA PRO A 321 8.10 -4.99 1.49
C PRO A 321 9.39 -4.29 1.00
N ARG A 322 9.24 -3.19 0.25
CA ARG A 322 10.33 -2.52 -0.48
C ARG A 322 11.54 -2.16 0.40
N TYR A 323 11.30 -1.80 1.65
CA TYR A 323 12.38 -1.40 2.57
C TYR A 323 13.01 -2.55 3.35
N TRP A 324 12.58 -3.79 3.10
CA TRP A 324 13.25 -4.96 3.65
C TRP A 324 14.47 -5.32 2.79
N GLN A 325 15.56 -5.70 3.45
CA GLN A 325 16.80 -6.10 2.77
C GLN A 325 16.70 -7.52 2.18
N ARG A 326 15.80 -8.36 2.72
CA ARG A 326 15.59 -9.76 2.35
C ARG A 326 14.20 -10.21 2.80
N PRO A 327 13.70 -11.37 2.32
CA PRO A 327 12.37 -11.89 2.70
C PRO A 327 12.19 -12.04 4.22
N GLY A 328 13.21 -12.48 4.95
CA GLY A 328 13.17 -12.59 6.41
C GLY A 328 13.36 -11.27 7.18
N GLY A 329 13.01 -10.12 6.60
CA GLY A 329 13.14 -8.80 7.22
C GLY A 329 14.56 -8.24 7.31
N GLU A 330 14.73 -7.13 8.04
CA GLU A 330 16.06 -6.59 8.31
C GLU A 330 16.82 -7.56 9.23
N ARG A 331 18.11 -7.82 8.95
CA ARG A 331 18.96 -8.45 9.99
C ARG A 331 18.89 -7.53 11.18
N ALA A 332 18.61 -8.04 12.38
CA ALA A 332 18.80 -7.31 13.62
C ALA A 332 20.25 -6.78 13.62
N ARG A 333 20.46 -5.59 13.04
CA ARG A 333 21.72 -4.86 13.08
C ARG A 333 21.79 -4.39 14.50
N SER A 334 22.22 -5.33 15.31
CA SER A 334 22.73 -5.18 16.63
C SER A 334 22.10 -3.98 17.32
N ALA A 335 20.96 -4.21 17.97
CA ALA A 335 20.54 -3.42 19.11
C ALA A 335 21.59 -3.46 20.26
N ILE A 336 22.89 -3.64 19.95
CA ILE A 336 24.08 -3.70 20.81
C ILE A 336 24.24 -2.41 21.63
N ARG A 337 23.41 -1.38 21.42
CA ARG A 337 23.34 -0.23 22.33
C ARG A 337 21.96 0.05 22.92
N GLY A 338 20.98 -0.86 22.85
CA GLY A 338 19.71 -0.80 23.62
C GLY A 338 18.85 0.47 23.44
N HIS A 339 19.23 1.38 22.56
CA HIS A 339 18.61 2.68 22.46
C HIS A 339 17.65 2.77 21.27
N ARG A 340 17.86 2.05 20.16
CA ARG A 340 16.98 2.16 18.97
C ARG A 340 15.67 1.41 19.13
N VAL A 341 14.62 1.94 18.49
CA VAL A 341 13.35 1.22 18.32
C VAL A 341 13.64 -0.07 17.56
N ARG A 342 13.08 -1.19 18.02
CA ARG A 342 13.24 -2.47 17.34
C ARG A 342 12.54 -2.40 15.98
N TRP A 343 13.14 -2.97 14.96
CA TRP A 343 12.58 -2.95 13.61
C TRP A 343 11.19 -3.59 13.58
N GLU A 344 11.00 -4.66 14.35
CA GLU A 344 9.76 -5.40 14.53
C GLU A 344 8.63 -4.58 15.17
N ASP A 345 8.96 -3.49 15.87
CA ASP A 345 8.01 -2.57 16.50
C ASP A 345 7.72 -1.34 15.63
N LEU A 346 8.46 -1.15 14.53
CA LEU A 346 8.20 -0.06 13.59
C LEU A 346 7.06 -0.44 12.64
N PRO A 347 6.24 0.54 12.21
CA PRO A 347 5.23 0.32 11.18
C PRO A 347 5.82 -0.31 9.92
N ILE A 348 5.09 -1.24 9.32
CA ILE A 348 5.42 -1.75 8.01
C ILE A 348 5.20 -0.64 6.97
N ILE A 349 6.16 -0.47 6.05
CA ILE A 349 6.12 0.53 4.99
C ILE A 349 6.63 -0.04 3.67
N GLY A 350 6.34 0.64 2.56
CA GLY A 350 6.78 0.20 1.23
C GLY A 350 6.03 -1.02 0.73
N ILE A 351 4.73 -1.07 1.05
CA ILE A 351 3.78 -2.09 0.60
C ILE A 351 2.69 -1.46 -0.26
N THR A 352 2.18 -2.24 -1.18
CA THR A 352 1.02 -1.93 -2.03
C THR A 352 -0.29 -1.99 -1.22
N LEU A 353 -1.39 -1.51 -1.81
CA LEU A 353 -2.73 -1.72 -1.24
C LEU A 353 -3.05 -3.22 -1.14
N TYR A 354 -2.69 -3.97 -2.17
CA TYR A 354 -2.98 -5.40 -2.29
C TYR A 354 -2.24 -6.23 -1.24
N GLU A 355 -0.98 -5.91 -0.94
CA GLU A 355 -0.23 -6.51 0.17
C GLU A 355 -0.90 -6.23 1.54
N ALA A 356 -1.42 -5.02 1.73
CA ALA A 356 -2.14 -4.65 2.96
C ALA A 356 -3.48 -5.41 3.08
N ALA A 357 -4.21 -5.58 1.98
CA ALA A 357 -5.45 -6.35 1.93
C ALA A 357 -5.22 -7.86 2.09
N ALA A 358 -4.15 -8.41 1.49
CA ALA A 358 -3.76 -9.81 1.65
C ALA A 358 -3.45 -10.14 3.12
N TYR A 359 -2.81 -9.22 3.84
CA TYR A 359 -2.61 -9.35 5.28
C TYR A 359 -3.93 -9.42 6.05
N THR A 360 -4.95 -8.65 5.66
CA THR A 360 -6.26 -8.69 6.34
C THR A 360 -7.02 -9.98 6.04
N VAL A 361 -6.95 -10.49 4.80
CA VAL A 361 -7.50 -11.81 4.44
C VAL A 361 -6.86 -12.91 5.30
N TRP A 362 -5.53 -12.93 5.39
CA TRP A 362 -4.82 -13.89 6.24
C TRP A 362 -5.26 -13.83 7.70
N LEU A 363 -5.43 -12.62 8.25
CA LEU A 363 -5.91 -12.46 9.62
C LEU A 363 -7.34 -12.97 9.77
N SER A 364 -8.23 -12.67 8.83
CA SER A 364 -9.62 -13.14 8.85
C SER A 364 -9.67 -14.67 8.86
N GLU A 365 -8.94 -15.32 7.95
CA GLU A 365 -8.89 -16.78 7.89
C GLU A 365 -8.27 -17.40 9.14
N THR A 366 -7.18 -16.82 9.65
CA THR A 366 -6.46 -17.38 10.80
C THR A 366 -7.23 -17.21 12.11
N THR A 367 -8.06 -16.17 12.23
CA THR A 367 -8.72 -15.81 13.50
C THR A 367 -10.23 -16.00 13.49
N GLY A 368 -10.85 -16.18 12.33
CA GLY A 368 -12.31 -16.22 12.17
C GLY A 368 -12.99 -14.87 12.37
N LEU A 369 -12.24 -13.76 12.41
CA LEU A 369 -12.79 -12.41 12.55
C LEU A 369 -13.01 -11.78 11.17
N ASP A 370 -13.99 -10.89 11.02
CA ASP A 370 -14.09 -10.03 9.83
C ASP A 370 -13.08 -8.89 9.91
N VAL A 371 -11.86 -9.15 9.42
CA VAL A 371 -10.75 -8.19 9.39
C VAL A 371 -10.61 -7.58 7.99
N SER A 372 -10.56 -6.24 7.91
CA SER A 372 -10.29 -5.53 6.66
C SER A 372 -9.42 -4.29 6.88
N LEU A 373 -9.09 -3.60 5.78
CA LEU A 373 -8.61 -2.22 5.86
C LEU A 373 -9.76 -1.30 6.31
N PRO A 374 -9.47 -0.17 6.98
CA PRO A 374 -10.48 0.83 7.29
C PRO A 374 -11.05 1.43 5.99
N SER A 375 -12.34 1.76 6.01
CA SER A 375 -12.87 2.76 5.10
C SER A 375 -12.33 4.16 5.44
N GLU A 376 -12.47 5.10 4.51
CA GLU A 376 -12.14 6.52 4.74
C GLU A 376 -12.89 7.07 5.97
N PHE A 377 -14.09 6.58 6.24
CA PHE A 377 -15.01 7.10 7.25
C PHE A 377 -14.74 6.49 8.61
N GLU A 378 -14.50 5.19 8.68
CA GLU A 378 -13.99 4.52 9.90
C GLU A 378 -12.68 5.15 10.34
N TYR A 379 -11.79 5.46 9.39
CA TYR A 379 -10.56 6.18 9.66
C TYR A 379 -10.83 7.57 10.24
N GLU A 380 -11.66 8.37 9.56
CA GLU A 380 -11.95 9.73 9.99
C GLU A 380 -12.62 9.75 11.37
N ARG A 381 -13.54 8.82 11.64
CA ARG A 381 -14.15 8.60 12.96
C ARG A 381 -13.09 8.36 14.02
N ALA A 382 -12.19 7.41 13.74
CA ALA A 382 -11.08 7.05 14.60
C ALA A 382 -10.05 8.17 14.76
N ALA A 383 -10.03 9.17 13.87
CA ALA A 383 -9.13 10.32 13.95
C ALA A 383 -9.74 11.59 14.58
N SER A 384 -11.07 11.82 14.50
CA SER A 384 -11.63 13.18 14.66
C SER A 384 -12.66 13.48 15.79
N TRP A 385 -13.28 12.53 16.50
CA TRP A 385 -14.38 12.82 17.47
C TRP A 385 -14.30 12.20 18.88
N GLY A 386 -14.40 13.00 19.95
CA GLY A 386 -14.65 12.46 21.30
C GLY A 386 -16.11 12.03 21.48
N LEU A 387 -16.35 10.89 22.13
CA LEU A 387 -17.70 10.45 22.49
C LEU A 387 -18.24 11.27 23.66
N LYS A 388 -19.08 12.25 23.39
CA LYS A 388 -20.08 12.72 24.36
C LYS A 388 -21.37 12.89 23.57
N ASN A 389 -22.33 11.99 23.81
CA ASN A 389 -23.72 12.01 23.30
C ASN A 389 -23.97 11.60 21.83
N GLY A 390 -22.94 11.24 21.04
CA GLY A 390 -23.11 10.83 19.63
C GLY A 390 -23.22 9.31 19.38
N ARG A 391 -23.76 8.54 20.33
CA ARG A 391 -23.96 7.09 20.20
C ARG A 391 -25.41 6.83 19.80
N ILE A 392 -25.62 5.93 18.84
CA ILE A 392 -26.96 5.43 18.55
C ILE A 392 -27.36 4.42 19.65
N ASP A 393 -28.48 4.68 20.32
CA ASP A 393 -29.15 3.71 21.18
C ASP A 393 -30.48 3.34 20.51
N PRO A 394 -30.58 2.19 19.81
CA PRO A 394 -31.79 1.80 19.09
C PRO A 394 -33.01 1.60 19.98
N ALA A 395 -32.81 1.41 21.30
CA ALA A 395 -33.90 1.24 22.25
C ALA A 395 -34.37 2.58 22.84
N SER A 396 -33.69 3.68 22.52
CA SER A 396 -34.06 5.00 22.99
C SER A 396 -35.00 5.67 22.00
N ASP A 397 -36.18 6.07 22.48
CA ASP A 397 -37.07 6.98 21.75
C ASP A 397 -36.53 8.43 21.76
N GLU A 398 -35.38 8.69 22.40
CA GLU A 398 -34.79 10.01 22.47
C GLU A 398 -34.10 10.40 21.14
N LYS A 399 -34.37 11.63 20.70
CA LYS A 399 -33.71 12.26 19.55
C LYS A 399 -32.18 12.29 19.75
N LEU A 400 -31.43 11.82 18.76
CA LEU A 400 -29.97 11.86 18.81
C LEU A 400 -29.45 13.27 18.53
N ILE A 401 -28.76 13.88 19.51
CA ILE A 401 -28.17 15.21 19.36
C ILE A 401 -26.67 15.11 19.02
N VAL A 402 -26.29 15.61 17.84
CA VAL A 402 -24.90 15.62 17.35
C VAL A 402 -24.28 17.03 17.38
N GLU A 403 -22.97 17.11 17.62
CA GLU A 403 -22.24 18.39 17.73
C GLU A 403 -21.15 18.52 16.65
N PRO A 404 -21.35 19.32 15.57
CA PRO A 404 -20.42 19.41 14.45
C PRO A 404 -19.07 20.06 14.82
N CYS A 405 -19.07 20.95 15.82
CA CYS A 405 -17.88 21.67 16.28
C CYS A 405 -16.88 20.80 17.06
N ARG A 406 -17.19 19.52 17.31
CA ARG A 406 -16.31 18.59 18.04
C ARG A 406 -15.31 17.86 17.17
N LYS A 407 -15.18 18.29 15.91
CA LYS A 407 -14.17 17.75 15.01
C LYS A 407 -12.77 18.22 15.44
N SER A 408 -12.05 17.34 16.13
CA SER A 408 -10.64 17.54 16.44
C SER A 408 -9.85 17.51 15.14
N VAL A 409 -9.36 18.69 14.77
CA VAL A 409 -8.52 18.88 13.57
C VAL A 409 -7.12 18.32 13.80
N LEU A 410 -6.64 18.33 15.04
CA LEU A 410 -5.37 17.78 15.49
C LEU A 410 -5.62 16.98 16.78
N PRO A 411 -5.19 15.71 16.86
CA PRO A 411 -5.41 14.88 18.04
C PRO A 411 -4.50 15.27 19.21
N TRP A 412 -3.43 16.05 18.96
CA TRP A 412 -2.61 16.65 20.01
C TRP A 412 -3.10 18.07 20.32
N GLU A 413 -3.99 18.19 21.30
CA GLU A 413 -4.42 19.49 21.83
C GLU A 413 -3.22 20.18 22.52
N GLY A 414 -2.70 21.27 21.95
CA GLY A 414 -1.59 22.01 22.56
C GLY A 414 -0.97 23.11 21.68
N THR A 415 -0.03 23.87 22.25
CA THR A 415 0.72 24.97 21.60
C THR A 415 1.84 24.50 20.67
N LYS A 416 2.12 23.19 20.62
CA LYS A 416 3.20 22.62 19.83
C LYS A 416 2.68 22.20 18.47
N ASP A 417 3.33 22.67 17.42
CA ASP A 417 2.94 22.39 16.04
C ASP A 417 3.36 20.99 15.59
N PHE A 418 2.90 20.58 14.40
CA PHE A 418 3.27 19.31 13.78
C PHE A 418 4.80 19.10 13.69
N ASN A 419 5.52 20.18 13.33
CA ASN A 419 6.96 20.16 13.13
C ASN A 419 7.72 19.93 14.45
N PHE A 420 7.15 20.29 15.60
CA PHE A 420 7.72 19.95 16.91
C PHE A 420 7.90 18.44 17.06
N TYR A 421 6.96 17.64 16.54
CA TYR A 421 6.96 16.19 16.71
C TYR A 421 7.71 15.45 15.60
N PHE A 422 7.54 15.87 14.35
CA PHE A 422 8.06 15.13 13.17
C PHE A 422 9.23 15.84 12.46
N GLY A 423 9.61 17.04 12.91
CA GLY A 423 10.64 17.85 12.25
C GLY A 423 10.16 18.44 10.91
N ARG A 424 10.98 19.31 10.30
CA ARG A 424 10.68 19.92 8.99
C ARG A 424 10.82 18.96 7.81
N GLU A 425 11.69 17.97 7.94
CA GLU A 425 11.91 16.93 6.93
C GLU A 425 11.00 15.71 7.15
N GLY A 426 10.15 15.77 8.18
CA GLY A 426 9.19 14.72 8.49
C GLY A 426 9.76 13.41 9.04
N SER A 427 11.08 13.19 8.91
CA SER A 427 11.71 11.99 9.43
C SER A 427 11.46 11.86 10.94
N ILE A 428 10.80 10.77 11.35
CA ILE A 428 10.68 10.41 12.77
C ILE A 428 12.10 10.26 13.32
N ASN A 429 12.59 11.30 13.97
CA ASN A 429 13.92 11.34 14.56
C ASN A 429 13.99 10.55 15.87
N ALA A 430 13.03 9.62 16.08
CA ALA A 430 12.95 8.74 17.22
C ALA A 430 13.89 7.54 17.05
N ASN A 431 15.18 7.84 16.83
CA ASN A 431 16.25 6.86 16.92
C ASN A 431 16.38 6.28 18.33
N LYS A 432 15.61 6.79 19.32
CA LYS A 432 15.55 6.25 20.67
C LYS A 432 14.17 5.70 21.04
N GLN A 433 14.09 4.49 21.61
CA GLN A 433 12.86 3.85 22.10
C GLN A 433 12.08 4.77 23.05
N LYS A 434 12.77 5.45 23.97
CA LYS A 434 12.14 6.39 24.91
C LYS A 434 11.55 7.61 24.21
N GLU A 435 12.21 8.11 23.17
CA GLU A 435 11.70 9.24 22.37
C GLU A 435 10.50 8.80 21.53
N TYR A 436 10.56 7.58 20.97
CA TYR A 436 9.44 6.99 20.24
C TYR A 436 8.21 6.78 21.12
N ALA A 437 8.37 6.17 22.29
CA ALA A 437 7.28 5.99 23.25
C ALA A 437 6.68 7.33 23.72
N ARG A 438 7.52 8.36 23.91
CA ARG A 438 7.05 9.72 24.20
C ARG A 438 6.26 10.31 23.04
N LEU A 439 6.73 10.12 21.82
CA LEU A 439 6.03 10.57 20.61
C LEU A 439 4.67 9.88 20.47
N LEU A 440 4.60 8.55 20.63
CA LEU A 440 3.36 7.79 20.62
C LEU A 440 2.39 8.29 21.71
N ASN A 441 2.85 8.47 22.93
CA ASN A 441 2.01 8.99 24.01
C ASN A 441 1.52 10.43 23.73
N ALA A 442 2.39 11.31 23.23
CA ALA A 442 2.05 12.71 22.97
C ALA A 442 1.14 12.92 21.75
N THR A 443 1.15 11.99 20.80
CA THR A 443 0.35 12.08 19.56
C THR A 443 -0.81 11.07 19.52
N GLY A 444 -0.82 10.12 20.45
CA GLY A 444 -1.83 9.08 20.57
C GLY A 444 -3.16 9.65 21.01
N ARG A 445 -4.21 9.25 20.31
CA ARG A 445 -5.55 9.73 20.53
C ARG A 445 -6.23 8.92 21.62
N LYS A 446 -6.70 9.58 22.69
CA LYS A 446 -7.38 8.90 23.80
C LYS A 446 -8.88 8.78 23.54
N ILE A 447 -9.40 7.55 23.60
CA ILE A 447 -10.83 7.24 23.43
C ILE A 447 -11.19 6.19 24.47
N ASN A 448 -12.13 6.52 25.36
CA ASN A 448 -12.61 5.61 26.42
C ASN A 448 -11.48 4.98 27.27
N GLY A 449 -10.42 5.74 27.56
CA GLY A 449 -9.26 5.26 28.31
C GLY A 449 -8.22 4.49 27.49
N GLU A 450 -8.54 4.13 26.24
CA GLU A 450 -7.63 3.50 25.29
C GLU A 450 -6.89 4.55 24.43
N SER A 451 -5.76 4.15 23.85
CA SER A 451 -4.96 4.98 22.96
C SER A 451 -5.00 4.44 21.53
N ILE A 452 -5.32 5.30 20.56
CA ILE A 452 -5.07 5.04 19.14
C ILE A 452 -3.82 5.83 18.76
N ASP A 453 -2.71 5.12 18.73
CA ASP A 453 -1.42 5.65 18.35
C ASP A 453 -1.30 5.71 16.82
N GLN A 454 -0.44 6.61 16.37
CA GLN A 454 -0.04 6.73 14.95
C GLN A 454 -1.20 7.02 13.99
N ILE A 455 -2.33 7.54 14.49
CA ILE A 455 -3.48 7.87 13.64
C ILE A 455 -3.22 9.09 12.75
N LEU A 456 -2.24 9.94 13.08
CA LEU A 456 -1.79 11.05 12.24
C LEU A 456 -0.27 11.25 12.36
N GLY A 457 0.39 11.65 11.26
CA GLY A 457 1.80 12.05 11.21
C GLY A 457 2.82 10.92 10.99
N PHE A 458 2.41 9.66 11.06
CA PHE A 458 3.29 8.49 10.86
C PHE A 458 3.28 7.98 9.41
N GLY A 459 3.07 8.88 8.45
CA GLY A 459 2.87 8.56 7.03
C GLY A 459 1.39 8.44 6.67
N TRP A 460 1.14 8.15 5.39
CA TRP A 460 -0.18 7.77 4.91
C TRP A 460 -0.57 6.34 5.29
N GLN A 461 -1.86 6.06 5.22
CA GLN A 461 -2.47 4.80 5.62
C GLN A 461 -3.48 4.38 4.57
N TRP A 462 -3.34 3.15 4.05
CA TRP A 462 -4.28 2.57 3.09
C TRP A 462 -5.70 2.50 3.67
N THR A 463 -6.67 2.80 2.82
CA THR A 463 -8.11 2.61 3.07
C THR A 463 -8.76 1.88 1.90
N LEU A 464 -9.99 1.37 2.09
CA LEU A 464 -10.72 0.64 1.03
C LEU A 464 -11.31 1.54 -0.06
N ASP A 465 -11.48 2.83 0.20
CA ASP A 465 -12.17 3.73 -0.72
C ASP A 465 -11.35 4.02 -1.97
N ARG A 466 -12.01 3.97 -3.12
CA ARG A 466 -11.47 4.57 -4.34
C ARG A 466 -11.61 6.08 -4.31
N PHE A 467 -10.64 6.75 -4.90
CA PHE A 467 -10.63 8.18 -5.05
C PHE A 467 -11.26 8.58 -6.39
N ASN A 468 -12.42 9.20 -6.37
CA ASN A 468 -13.01 9.74 -7.60
C ASN A 468 -12.53 11.18 -7.82
N GLU A 469 -11.74 11.39 -8.88
CA GLU A 469 -11.24 12.72 -9.25
C GLU A 469 -12.37 13.68 -9.68
N SER A 470 -13.47 13.13 -10.20
CA SER A 470 -14.66 13.89 -10.60
C SER A 470 -15.62 14.17 -9.43
N GLU A 471 -15.46 13.46 -8.31
CA GLU A 471 -16.26 13.67 -7.10
C GLU A 471 -15.80 14.94 -6.40
N ARG A 472 -16.33 16.06 -6.85
CA ARG A 472 -16.22 17.33 -6.13
C ARG A 472 -17.24 17.34 -5.02
N LYS A 473 -16.80 17.71 -3.82
CA LYS A 473 -17.69 18.04 -2.70
C LYS A 473 -18.61 16.90 -2.26
N TYR A 474 -18.18 15.65 -2.43
CA TYR A 474 -19.01 14.47 -2.15
C TYR A 474 -20.40 14.50 -2.82
N ASN A 475 -20.48 15.06 -4.03
CA ASN A 475 -21.72 15.16 -4.80
C ASN A 475 -22.46 13.83 -4.99
N ARG A 476 -21.81 12.68 -4.78
CA ARG A 476 -22.48 11.38 -4.76
C ARG A 476 -23.61 11.29 -3.73
N PHE A 477 -23.51 12.00 -2.60
CA PHE A 477 -24.56 12.05 -1.57
C PHE A 477 -25.75 12.91 -1.98
N GLU A 478 -25.62 13.70 -3.04
CA GLU A 478 -26.74 14.44 -3.64
C GLU A 478 -27.55 13.56 -4.59
N ASN A 479 -27.10 12.33 -4.89
CA ASN A 479 -27.87 11.37 -5.66
C ASN A 479 -29.13 10.98 -4.86
N PRO A 480 -30.35 11.17 -5.41
CA PRO A 480 -31.59 10.81 -4.73
C PRO A 480 -31.70 9.33 -4.32
N ASN A 481 -30.91 8.46 -4.95
CA ASN A 481 -30.87 7.03 -4.66
C ASN A 481 -29.77 6.65 -3.65
N TYR A 482 -28.98 7.60 -3.14
CA TYR A 482 -27.99 7.29 -2.11
C TYR A 482 -28.70 6.87 -0.81
N PRO A 483 -28.29 5.77 -0.17
CA PRO A 483 -28.95 5.28 1.04
C PRO A 483 -29.05 6.34 2.15
N VAL A 484 -30.27 6.57 2.63
CA VAL A 484 -30.57 7.46 3.76
C VAL A 484 -30.96 6.61 4.96
N PHE A 485 -30.34 6.88 6.10
CA PHE A 485 -30.69 6.30 7.38
C PHE A 485 -31.89 7.04 7.99
N THR A 486 -33.01 6.35 8.15
CA THR A 486 -34.29 6.94 8.57
C THR A 486 -34.82 6.42 9.92
N ASP A 487 -34.12 5.48 10.56
CA ASP A 487 -34.66 4.77 11.73
C ASP A 487 -34.75 5.65 12.98
N ILE A 488 -33.91 6.69 13.08
CA ILE A 488 -33.82 7.56 14.26
C ILE A 488 -33.79 9.02 13.82
N GLU A 489 -34.54 9.87 14.53
CA GLU A 489 -34.48 11.31 14.32
C GLU A 489 -33.16 11.88 14.89
N VAL A 490 -32.41 12.60 14.06
CA VAL A 490 -31.12 13.19 14.43
C VAL A 490 -31.19 14.71 14.32
N ALA A 491 -30.78 15.42 15.37
CA ALA A 491 -30.67 16.89 15.42
C ALA A 491 -29.24 17.35 15.63
N CYS A 492 -28.93 18.55 15.16
CA CYS A 492 -27.71 19.26 15.53
C CYS A 492 -27.92 20.03 16.84
N ALA A 493 -26.97 19.96 17.77
CA ALA A 493 -26.99 20.76 18.98
C ALA A 493 -27.10 22.26 18.67
N GLY A 494 -28.00 22.97 19.35
CA GLY A 494 -28.30 24.39 19.10
C GLY A 494 -29.17 24.66 17.87
N LYS A 495 -29.56 23.61 17.13
CA LYS A 495 -30.53 23.61 16.03
C LYS A 495 -31.45 22.40 16.19
N GLU A 496 -31.97 22.19 17.40
CA GLU A 496 -32.71 20.98 17.75
C GLU A 496 -33.97 20.77 16.91
N ASP A 497 -34.55 21.83 16.35
CA ASP A 497 -35.74 21.77 15.51
C ASP A 497 -35.44 21.42 14.03
N GLU A 498 -34.17 21.41 13.61
CA GLU A 498 -33.77 21.05 12.25
C GLU A 498 -33.46 19.54 12.17
N ALA A 499 -34.34 18.77 11.51
CA ALA A 499 -34.05 17.37 11.20
C ALA A 499 -32.84 17.27 10.25
N LEU A 500 -31.90 16.38 10.57
CA LEU A 500 -30.72 16.13 9.75
C LEU A 500 -30.94 14.92 8.83
N THR A 501 -30.59 15.07 7.56
CA THR A 501 -30.42 13.92 6.67
C THR A 501 -29.14 13.18 7.05
N VAL A 502 -29.28 11.92 7.46
CA VAL A 502 -28.16 11.02 7.76
C VAL A 502 -28.08 9.98 6.67
N TYR A 503 -26.92 9.80 6.05
CA TYR A 503 -26.73 8.79 5.01
C TYR A 503 -26.15 7.51 5.59
N GLU A 504 -26.54 6.34 5.08
CA GLU A 504 -25.84 5.09 5.37
C GLU A 504 -24.57 5.07 4.50
N TYR A 505 -23.41 5.01 5.13
CA TYR A 505 -22.17 5.14 4.39
C TYR A 505 -21.82 3.87 3.61
N GLU A 506 -21.63 4.03 2.30
CA GLU A 506 -21.06 3.02 1.42
C GLU A 506 -19.70 3.50 0.87
N PRO A 507 -18.62 2.70 1.00
CA PRO A 507 -17.34 2.99 0.39
C PRO A 507 -17.48 3.15 -1.13
N TYR A 508 -16.80 4.14 -1.70
CA TYR A 508 -16.84 4.33 -3.15
C TYR A 508 -15.99 3.26 -3.83
N ARG A 509 -16.64 2.41 -4.64
CA ARG A 509 -16.02 1.23 -5.28
C ARG A 509 -16.05 1.27 -6.82
N SER A 510 -16.33 2.43 -7.44
CA SER A 510 -16.38 2.53 -8.91
C SER A 510 -15.04 2.19 -9.55
N LEU A 511 -15.08 1.32 -10.56
CA LEU A 511 -13.90 0.91 -11.33
C LEU A 511 -13.38 2.00 -12.27
N GLU A 512 -14.08 3.13 -12.38
CA GLU A 512 -13.67 4.28 -13.18
C GLU A 512 -12.39 4.96 -12.65
N SER A 513 -12.04 4.73 -11.38
CA SER A 513 -10.80 5.24 -10.80
C SER A 513 -9.82 4.13 -10.44
N ALA A 514 -8.57 4.36 -10.84
CA ALA A 514 -7.42 3.55 -10.45
C ALA A 514 -6.77 3.98 -9.14
N TYR A 515 -7.18 5.09 -8.55
CA TYR A 515 -6.56 5.63 -7.35
C TYR A 515 -7.36 5.29 -6.11
N PHE A 516 -6.65 5.03 -5.02
CA PHE A 516 -7.25 4.71 -3.73
C PHE A 516 -6.92 5.77 -2.70
N VAL A 517 -7.89 6.00 -1.82
CA VAL A 517 -7.78 6.96 -0.73
C VAL A 517 -6.73 6.48 0.26
N VAL A 518 -5.88 7.40 0.67
CA VAL A 518 -5.01 7.23 1.82
C VAL A 518 -5.16 8.38 2.80
N ARG A 519 -5.08 8.07 4.08
CA ARG A 519 -5.30 9.01 5.21
C ARG A 519 -4.05 9.11 6.07
N GLY A 520 -4.04 9.95 7.10
CA GLY A 520 -2.93 10.00 8.07
C GLY A 520 -2.03 11.23 8.03
N ALA A 521 -2.10 12.02 6.96
CA ALA A 521 -1.31 13.25 6.75
C ALA A 521 0.21 13.03 6.95
N PRO A 522 0.97 12.82 5.86
CA PRO A 522 2.36 12.48 5.96
C PRO A 522 3.16 13.71 6.38
N ASP A 523 4.31 13.37 6.90
CA ASP A 523 5.39 14.20 7.39
C ASP A 523 5.96 15.20 6.35
N VAL A 524 5.86 14.87 5.05
CA VAL A 524 6.43 15.66 3.94
C VAL A 524 5.58 16.87 3.53
N ILE A 525 4.27 16.90 3.81
CA ILE A 525 3.35 17.87 3.15
C ILE A 525 3.19 19.20 3.92
N GLY A 526 3.99 19.44 4.98
CA GLY A 526 4.16 20.78 5.56
C GLY A 526 2.85 21.55 5.78
N GLY A 527 1.96 21.02 6.61
CA GLY A 527 0.67 21.66 6.91
C GLY A 527 0.06 21.13 8.21
N ALA A 528 -0.96 21.81 8.73
CA ALA A 528 -1.75 21.26 9.83
C ALA A 528 -2.33 19.91 9.37
N GLY A 529 -1.96 18.81 10.03
CA GLY A 529 -2.43 17.47 9.70
C GLY A 529 -3.93 17.34 9.96
N LEU A 530 -4.77 17.81 9.03
CA LEU A 530 -6.22 17.76 9.18
C LEU A 530 -6.68 16.32 9.02
N THR A 531 -7.46 15.84 9.98
CA THR A 531 -8.09 14.52 9.95
C THR A 531 -9.01 14.32 8.75
N THR A 532 -9.54 15.40 8.16
CA THR A 532 -10.41 15.42 6.98
C THR A 532 -9.67 15.33 5.65
N ARG A 533 -8.34 15.51 5.65
CA ARG A 533 -7.60 15.63 4.40
C ARG A 533 -7.53 14.27 3.70
N ARG A 534 -8.02 14.27 2.46
CA ARG A 534 -7.99 13.12 1.54
C ARG A 534 -6.75 13.21 0.67
N PHE A 535 -6.08 12.09 0.50
CA PHE A 535 -5.04 11.90 -0.50
C PHE A 535 -5.38 10.67 -1.32
N ALA A 536 -4.80 10.57 -2.50
CA ALA A 536 -5.00 9.44 -3.38
C ALA A 536 -3.66 8.99 -3.95
N VAL A 537 -3.46 7.68 -4.04
CA VAL A 537 -2.25 7.08 -4.58
C VAL A 537 -2.60 5.86 -5.40
N PHE A 538 -1.68 5.48 -6.29
CA PHE A 538 -1.84 4.35 -7.18
C PHE A 538 -1.56 3.03 -6.42
N PRO A 539 -2.47 2.04 -6.44
CA PRO A 539 -2.45 0.92 -5.49
C PRO A 539 -1.36 -0.11 -5.75
N LEU A 540 -0.84 -0.19 -6.99
CA LEU A 540 0.19 -1.15 -7.40
C LEU A 540 1.63 -0.70 -7.08
N ARG A 541 1.82 0.26 -6.17
CA ARG A 541 3.16 0.74 -5.79
C ARG A 541 3.37 0.73 -4.28
N GLY A 542 4.57 0.33 -3.88
CA GLY A 542 5.04 0.42 -2.49
C GLY A 542 5.67 1.79 -2.22
N TYR A 543 5.09 2.55 -1.29
CA TYR A 543 5.53 3.91 -0.97
C TYR A 543 6.25 3.98 0.39
N ARG A 544 7.26 4.85 0.51
CA ARG A 544 8.12 4.98 1.70
C ARG A 544 7.39 5.30 3.00
N ASN A 545 6.33 6.05 2.89
CA ASN A 545 5.59 6.63 3.99
C ASN A 545 4.14 6.14 3.96
N ILE A 546 3.86 4.97 3.38
CA ILE A 546 2.52 4.37 3.43
C ILE A 546 2.57 3.08 4.23
N SER A 547 1.70 3.01 5.22
CA SER A 547 1.43 1.86 6.07
C SER A 547 -0.07 1.57 6.06
N PHE A 548 -0.54 0.80 7.01
CA PHE A 548 -1.96 0.53 7.20
C PHE A 548 -2.26 0.09 8.63
N ARG A 549 -3.55 0.07 8.94
CA ARG A 549 -4.11 -0.52 10.15
C ARG A 549 -5.27 -1.42 9.75
N ILE A 550 -5.69 -2.25 10.69
CA ILE A 550 -6.83 -3.14 10.50
C ILE A 550 -8.09 -2.56 11.15
N VAL A 551 -9.24 -2.96 10.64
CA VAL A 551 -10.55 -2.84 11.26
C VAL A 551 -11.14 -4.23 11.42
N ILE A 552 -11.82 -4.46 12.54
CA ILE A 552 -12.67 -5.62 12.80
C ILE A 552 -14.11 -5.14 12.78
N ARG A 553 -14.98 -5.77 12.01
CA ARG A 553 -16.43 -5.54 12.13
C ARG A 553 -17.05 -6.68 12.92
N PRO A 554 -17.98 -6.39 13.84
CA PRO A 554 -18.74 -7.46 14.46
C PRO A 554 -19.51 -8.19 13.37
N GLU A 555 -19.59 -9.53 13.48
CA GLU A 555 -20.53 -10.29 12.64
C GLU A 555 -21.91 -9.67 12.81
N ASP A 556 -22.51 -9.21 11.70
CA ASP A 556 -23.86 -8.68 11.72
C ASP A 556 -24.75 -9.79 12.28
N ALA A 557 -25.21 -9.64 13.54
CA ALA A 557 -25.95 -10.66 14.29
C ALA A 557 -27.33 -11.02 13.68
N GLY A 558 -27.60 -10.65 12.43
CA GLY A 558 -28.85 -10.91 11.73
C GLY A 558 -28.89 -10.44 10.27
N GLY A 559 -27.75 -10.26 9.62
CA GLY A 559 -27.72 -10.00 8.18
C GLY A 559 -27.76 -11.31 7.40
N ASP A 560 -28.95 -11.82 7.09
CA ASP A 560 -29.11 -12.84 6.04
C ASP A 560 -28.38 -12.34 4.78
N GLY A 561 -27.40 -13.12 4.32
CA GLY A 561 -26.33 -12.69 3.42
C GLY A 561 -26.78 -11.89 2.19
N LEU A 562 -25.92 -10.92 1.83
CA LEU A 562 -25.94 -10.19 0.56
C LEU A 562 -25.99 -11.11 -0.66
#